data_AF-Q4V582-F1
#
_entry.id   AF-Q4V582-F1
#
_cell.length_a   1.000
_cell.length_b   1.000
_cell.length_c   1.000
_cell.angle_alpha   90.00
_cell.angle_beta   90.00
_cell.angle_gamma   90.00
#
_symmetry.space_group_name_H-M   'P 1'
#
loop_
_entity.id
_entity.type
_entity.pdbx_description
1 polymer ?
#
loop_
_entity_poly.entity_id
_entity_poly.type
_entity_poly.pdbx_seq_one_letter_code
_entity_poly.pdbx_strand_id
1 'polypeptide(L)'
;MRSVNVQREVQAEFARVNQQQKELDRKIFQEQVLRGFEEAQQRHKEQCQQLSEHKKELLHLIAERERERQATKAKELEEALKERERNERMMKDQQAKEKELQAAKQRKKKDEALASLVMSDQRQKRLQMLEEMEQVRCDIHNKAKGDLEQLKRDRAKERVDQRIRRNEKLAKELAPRLHYSAREDEERHKRQLEEMRKVHSAEQAKWRKSKEQAKNARLAVQREEEGLAKKSRQKAEEDRRLAEEQRLQNHQTNVQFKRQQREEHIQRIRKLRQDLDEQVKKRIEEETRPGTNYNREAQLEELREDAFFFDYARQLMDEAQAKGCPLKPFIRAVGQYKNDNRIGAEIRIPRHMITRLPMGRRTQGDSQAEGKEKPSDKQEPNSEKLSKEEKLLRQKIDENLKKIEALVLQEGKDKDDQKK
;
A
#
# COMPACT_ATOMS: atom_id res chain seq x y z
N MET A 1 87.34 -94.62 25.08
CA MET A 1 87.43 -94.30 23.63
C MET A 1 86.15 -94.58 22.84
N ARG A 2 85.37 -95.65 23.13
CA ARG A 2 84.12 -95.93 22.38
C ARG A 2 82.94 -94.99 22.70
N SER A 3 82.81 -94.46 23.92
CA SER A 3 81.73 -93.53 24.31
C SER A 3 81.87 -92.10 23.75
N VAL A 4 83.09 -91.61 23.55
CA VAL A 4 83.37 -90.26 23.02
C VAL A 4 83.09 -90.19 21.52
N ASN A 5 83.35 -91.26 20.77
CA ASN A 5 83.04 -91.33 19.35
C ASN A 5 81.52 -91.38 19.11
N VAL A 6 80.77 -92.13 19.92
CA VAL A 6 79.30 -92.16 19.86
C VAL A 6 78.69 -90.80 20.20
N GLN A 7 79.24 -90.07 21.20
CA GLN A 7 78.77 -88.70 21.49
C GLN A 7 79.06 -87.70 20.36
N ARG A 8 80.19 -87.85 19.66
CA ARG A 8 80.51 -87.02 18.48
C ARG A 8 79.62 -87.35 17.29
N GLU A 9 79.31 -88.63 17.07
CA GLU A 9 78.37 -89.07 16.03
C GLU A 9 76.96 -88.53 16.31
N VAL A 10 76.47 -88.65 17.55
CA VAL A 10 75.18 -88.09 17.96
C VAL A 10 75.15 -86.57 17.82
N GLN A 11 76.20 -85.84 18.21
CA GLN A 11 76.28 -84.39 17.99
C GLN A 11 76.31 -84.01 16.52
N ALA A 12 76.99 -84.79 15.67
CA ALA A 12 77.00 -84.58 14.22
C ALA A 12 75.62 -84.85 13.60
N GLU A 13 74.90 -85.86 14.08
CA GLU A 13 73.51 -86.12 13.67
C GLU A 13 72.55 -85.02 14.12
N PHE A 14 72.64 -84.55 15.37
CA PHE A 14 71.86 -83.40 15.83
C PHE A 14 72.16 -82.12 15.05
N ALA A 15 73.43 -81.88 14.69
CA ALA A 15 73.80 -80.75 13.84
C ALA A 15 73.20 -80.85 12.43
N ARG A 16 73.20 -82.05 11.84
CA ARG A 16 72.54 -82.32 10.55
C ARG A 16 71.04 -82.12 10.61
N VAL A 17 70.37 -82.65 11.65
CA VAL A 17 68.93 -82.47 11.87
C VAL A 17 68.59 -80.98 12.08
N ASN A 18 69.38 -80.24 12.85
CA ASN A 18 69.18 -78.81 13.06
C ASN A 18 69.40 -78.00 11.77
N GLN A 19 70.32 -78.41 10.90
CA GLN A 19 70.50 -77.77 9.58
C GLN A 19 69.30 -78.03 8.68
N GLN A 20 68.80 -79.26 8.64
CA GLN A 20 67.59 -79.63 7.90
C GLN A 20 66.35 -78.89 8.43
N GLN A 21 66.19 -78.76 9.75
CA GLN A 21 65.12 -77.97 10.36
C GLN A 21 65.21 -76.49 9.95
N LYS A 22 66.39 -75.87 10.03
CA LYS A 22 66.57 -74.47 9.59
C LYS A 22 66.28 -74.26 8.11
N GLU A 23 66.59 -75.24 7.25
CA GLU A 23 66.26 -75.19 5.82
C GLU A 23 64.76 -75.32 5.58
N LEU A 24 64.08 -76.20 6.31
CA LEU A 24 62.63 -76.34 6.27
C LEU A 24 61.94 -75.07 6.79
N ASP A 25 62.39 -74.51 7.91
CA ASP A 25 61.86 -73.26 8.47
C ASP A 25 62.03 -72.12 7.48
N ARG A 26 63.20 -72.00 6.82
CA ARG A 26 63.41 -70.99 5.77
C ARG A 26 62.44 -71.15 4.61
N LYS A 27 62.16 -72.38 4.17
CA LYS A 27 61.17 -72.65 3.12
C LYS A 27 59.75 -72.30 3.58
N ILE A 28 59.38 -72.66 4.81
CA ILE A 28 58.08 -72.33 5.40
C ILE A 28 57.91 -70.81 5.51
N PHE A 29 58.92 -70.07 5.98
CA PHE A 29 58.87 -68.62 6.05
C PHE A 29 58.75 -67.98 4.66
N GLN A 30 59.51 -68.47 3.67
CA GLN A 30 59.39 -67.99 2.29
C GLN A 30 57.99 -68.24 1.72
N GLU A 31 57.43 -69.42 1.94
CA GLU A 31 56.06 -69.76 1.51
C GLU A 31 55.01 -68.91 2.24
N GLN A 32 55.18 -68.64 3.53
CA GLN A 32 54.28 -67.76 4.29
C GLN A 32 54.33 -66.32 3.80
N VAL A 33 55.51 -65.79 3.47
CA VAL A 33 55.66 -64.45 2.91
C VAL A 33 55.03 -64.36 1.52
N LEU A 34 55.25 -65.36 0.67
CA LEU A 34 54.63 -65.42 -0.66
C LEU A 34 53.10 -65.51 -0.56
N ARG A 35 52.56 -66.37 0.31
CA ARG A 35 51.12 -66.46 0.56
C ARG A 35 50.55 -65.15 1.11
N GLY A 36 51.24 -64.50 2.04
CA GLY A 36 50.83 -63.19 2.57
C GLY A 36 50.78 -62.10 1.49
N PHE A 37 51.73 -62.12 0.55
CA PHE A 37 51.74 -61.21 -0.59
C PHE A 37 50.60 -61.51 -1.58
N GLU A 38 50.34 -62.78 -1.88
CA GLU A 38 49.23 -63.21 -2.72
C GLU A 38 47.87 -62.84 -2.12
N GLU A 39 47.67 -63.08 -0.82
CA GLU A 39 46.46 -62.67 -0.09
C GLU A 39 46.28 -61.14 -0.08
N ALA A 40 47.34 -60.37 0.12
CA ALA A 40 47.28 -58.92 0.07
C ALA A 40 46.92 -58.41 -1.33
N GLN A 41 47.46 -59.04 -2.39
CA GLN A 41 47.07 -58.74 -3.77
C GLN A 41 45.62 -59.09 -4.06
N GLN A 42 45.11 -60.22 -3.55
CA GLN A 42 43.71 -60.62 -3.72
C GLN A 42 42.78 -59.63 -3.03
N ARG A 43 43.03 -59.30 -1.74
CA ARG A 43 42.24 -58.29 -1.00
C ARG A 43 42.24 -56.93 -1.69
N HIS A 44 43.38 -56.50 -2.22
CA HIS A 44 43.46 -55.24 -2.97
C HIS A 44 42.64 -55.28 -4.27
N LYS A 45 42.64 -56.41 -4.99
CA LYS A 45 41.81 -56.58 -6.20
C LYS A 45 40.32 -56.58 -5.86
N GLU A 46 39.91 -57.27 -4.80
CA GLU A 46 38.53 -57.30 -4.30
C GLU A 46 38.05 -55.90 -3.90
N GLN A 47 38.86 -55.15 -3.15
CA GLN A 47 38.55 -53.77 -2.79
C GLN A 47 38.42 -52.87 -4.03
N CYS A 48 39.32 -53.00 -5.00
CA CYS A 48 39.21 -52.27 -6.27
C CYS A 48 37.90 -52.60 -7.02
N GLN A 49 37.49 -53.88 -7.02
CA GLN A 49 36.26 -54.33 -7.65
C GLN A 49 35.03 -53.74 -6.94
N GLN A 50 34.95 -53.85 -5.61
CA GLN A 50 33.86 -53.30 -4.81
C GLN A 50 33.71 -51.79 -4.99
N LEU A 51 34.83 -51.04 -5.00
CA LEU A 51 34.80 -49.60 -5.27
C LEU A 51 34.32 -49.28 -6.68
N SER A 52 34.66 -50.11 -7.66
CA SER A 52 34.21 -49.93 -9.04
C SER A 52 32.71 -50.21 -9.20
N GLU A 53 32.18 -51.19 -8.49
CA GLU A 53 30.76 -51.54 -8.46
C GLU A 53 29.95 -50.44 -7.76
N HIS A 54 30.38 -50.03 -6.57
CA HIS A 54 29.76 -48.92 -5.84
C HIS A 54 29.77 -47.61 -6.65
N LYS A 55 30.87 -47.32 -7.37
CA LYS A 55 30.91 -46.16 -8.28
C LYS A 55 29.86 -46.25 -9.40
N LYS A 56 29.67 -47.43 -9.99
CA LYS A 56 28.64 -47.65 -11.03
C LYS A 56 27.23 -47.50 -10.46
N GLU A 57 26.97 -48.03 -9.28
CA GLU A 57 25.70 -47.89 -8.58
C GLU A 57 25.38 -46.42 -8.26
N LEU A 58 26.36 -45.67 -7.75
CA LEU A 58 26.20 -44.24 -7.50
C LEU A 58 25.88 -43.46 -8.78
N LEU A 59 26.56 -43.75 -9.88
CA LEU A 59 26.27 -43.11 -11.17
C LEU A 59 24.86 -43.45 -11.67
N HIS A 60 24.40 -44.68 -11.46
CA HIS A 60 23.04 -45.09 -11.78
C HIS A 60 22.00 -44.32 -10.95
N LEU A 61 22.20 -44.24 -9.63
CA LEU A 61 21.33 -43.50 -8.71
C LEU A 61 21.28 -42.00 -9.04
N ILE A 62 22.42 -41.40 -9.43
CA ILE A 62 22.46 -40.01 -9.88
C ILE A 62 21.60 -39.84 -11.15
N ALA A 63 21.75 -40.73 -12.13
CA ALA A 63 20.97 -40.68 -13.36
C ALA A 63 19.46 -40.88 -13.12
N GLU A 64 19.08 -41.78 -12.21
CA GLU A 64 17.68 -41.95 -11.81
C GLU A 64 17.12 -40.69 -11.15
N ARG A 65 17.87 -40.09 -10.22
CA ARG A 65 17.47 -38.86 -9.54
C ARG A 65 17.39 -37.66 -10.50
N GLU A 66 18.17 -37.65 -11.57
CA GLU A 66 18.06 -36.65 -12.64
C GLU A 66 16.80 -36.86 -13.47
N ARG A 67 16.45 -38.10 -13.82
CA ARG A 67 15.20 -38.43 -14.51
C ARG A 67 13.98 -38.05 -13.68
N GLU A 68 14.00 -38.34 -12.37
CA GLU A 68 12.94 -37.94 -11.45
C GLU A 68 12.78 -36.42 -11.41
N ARG A 69 13.88 -35.68 -11.32
CA ARG A 69 13.86 -34.20 -11.37
C ARG A 69 13.28 -33.68 -12.69
N GLN A 70 13.65 -34.28 -13.82
CA GLN A 70 13.07 -33.92 -15.12
C GLN A 70 11.57 -34.22 -15.18
N ALA A 71 11.13 -35.37 -14.66
CA ALA A 71 9.72 -35.74 -14.60
C ALA A 71 8.91 -34.80 -13.70
N THR A 72 9.45 -34.39 -12.54
CA THR A 72 8.80 -33.40 -11.68
C THR A 72 8.67 -32.04 -12.36
N LYS A 73 9.72 -31.55 -13.02
CA LYS A 73 9.66 -30.31 -13.80
C LYS A 73 8.64 -30.39 -14.93
N ALA A 74 8.54 -31.53 -15.62
CA ALA A 74 7.54 -31.73 -16.66
C ALA A 74 6.10 -31.66 -16.10
N LYS A 75 5.85 -32.30 -14.95
CA LYS A 75 4.55 -32.22 -14.27
C LYS A 75 4.19 -30.80 -13.84
N GLU A 76 5.13 -30.07 -13.24
CA GLU A 76 4.93 -28.67 -12.86
C GLU A 76 4.58 -27.78 -14.06
N LEU A 77 5.24 -28.00 -15.22
CA LEU A 77 4.92 -27.28 -16.45
C LEU A 77 3.53 -27.63 -16.99
N GLU A 78 3.13 -28.91 -16.96
CA GLU A 78 1.79 -29.33 -17.36
C GLU A 78 0.70 -28.74 -16.46
N GLU A 79 0.93 -28.69 -15.14
CA GLU A 79 0.02 -28.07 -14.19
C GLU A 79 -0.10 -26.57 -14.45
N ALA A 80 1.01 -25.86 -14.66
CA ALA A 80 1.02 -24.45 -14.99
C ALA A 80 0.28 -24.15 -16.30
N LEU A 81 0.39 -25.01 -17.33
CA LEU A 81 -0.35 -24.88 -18.58
C LEU A 81 -1.86 -25.09 -18.36
N LYS A 82 -2.25 -26.12 -17.60
CA LYS A 82 -3.66 -26.38 -17.27
C LYS A 82 -4.28 -25.22 -16.47
N GLU A 83 -3.53 -24.62 -15.55
CA GLU A 83 -3.98 -23.45 -14.79
C GLU A 83 -4.15 -22.22 -15.70
N ARG A 84 -3.22 -21.98 -16.63
CA ARG A 84 -3.36 -20.91 -17.63
C ARG A 84 -4.60 -21.11 -18.49
N GLU A 85 -4.84 -22.32 -19.00
CA GLU A 85 -6.04 -22.61 -19.78
C GLU A 85 -7.33 -22.38 -18.99
N ARG A 86 -7.37 -22.79 -17.71
CA ARG A 86 -8.52 -22.53 -16.82
C ARG A 86 -8.74 -21.05 -16.63
N ASN A 87 -7.68 -20.29 -16.38
CA ASN A 87 -7.75 -18.84 -16.21
C ASN A 87 -8.24 -18.15 -17.49
N GLU A 88 -7.73 -18.54 -18.66
CA GLU A 88 -8.19 -18.01 -19.94
C GLU A 88 -9.68 -18.30 -20.19
N ARG A 89 -10.15 -19.51 -19.90
CA ARG A 89 -11.57 -19.87 -20.01
C ARG A 89 -12.43 -19.03 -19.07
N MET A 90 -12.02 -18.88 -17.81
CA MET A 90 -12.73 -18.05 -16.83
C MET A 90 -12.82 -16.59 -17.30
N MET A 91 -11.73 -16.03 -17.85
CA MET A 91 -11.73 -14.66 -18.38
C MET A 91 -12.66 -14.51 -19.60
N LYS A 92 -12.67 -15.49 -20.51
CA LYS A 92 -13.59 -15.50 -21.67
C LYS A 92 -15.06 -15.59 -21.22
N ASP A 93 -15.36 -16.44 -20.25
CA ASP A 93 -16.72 -16.59 -19.70
C ASP A 93 -17.19 -15.32 -18.99
N GLN A 94 -16.31 -14.65 -18.25
CA GLN A 94 -16.61 -13.35 -17.64
C GLN A 94 -16.90 -12.28 -18.70
N GLN A 95 -16.06 -12.19 -19.74
CA GLN A 95 -16.29 -11.25 -20.84
C GLN A 95 -17.59 -11.55 -21.59
N ALA A 96 -17.93 -12.82 -21.80
CA ALA A 96 -19.19 -13.21 -22.42
C ALA A 96 -20.39 -12.78 -21.56
N LYS A 97 -20.36 -13.07 -20.25
CA LYS A 97 -21.40 -12.64 -19.28
C LYS A 97 -21.56 -11.12 -19.25
N GLU A 98 -20.45 -10.37 -19.26
CA GLU A 98 -20.50 -8.91 -19.30
C GLU A 98 -21.13 -8.38 -20.59
N LYS A 99 -20.78 -8.95 -21.74
CA LYS A 99 -21.39 -8.60 -23.03
C LYS A 99 -22.88 -8.91 -23.06
N GLU A 100 -23.30 -10.06 -22.53
CA GLU A 100 -24.71 -10.44 -22.42
C GLU A 100 -25.48 -9.48 -21.50
N LEU A 101 -24.91 -9.13 -20.34
CA LEU A 101 -25.51 -8.17 -19.42
C LEU A 101 -25.64 -6.78 -20.04
N GLN A 102 -24.62 -6.33 -20.78
CA GLN A 102 -24.67 -5.06 -21.51
C GLN A 102 -25.73 -5.08 -22.61
N ALA A 103 -25.80 -6.16 -23.40
CA ALA A 103 -26.83 -6.33 -24.43
C ALA A 103 -28.24 -6.37 -23.83
N ALA A 104 -28.44 -7.07 -22.71
CA ALA A 104 -29.70 -7.11 -21.99
C ALA A 104 -30.10 -5.73 -21.45
N LYS A 105 -29.17 -4.96 -20.88
CA LYS A 105 -29.42 -3.58 -20.44
C LYS A 105 -29.80 -2.68 -21.62
N GLN A 106 -29.14 -2.81 -22.77
CA GLN A 106 -29.48 -2.05 -23.96
C GLN A 106 -30.87 -2.41 -24.50
N ARG A 107 -31.24 -3.70 -24.51
CA ARG A 107 -32.58 -4.15 -24.89
C ARG A 107 -33.65 -3.56 -23.96
N LYS A 108 -33.46 -3.67 -22.64
CA LYS A 108 -34.38 -3.07 -21.65
C LYS A 108 -34.56 -1.57 -21.86
N LYS A 109 -33.47 -0.82 -22.08
CA LYS A 109 -33.55 0.62 -22.38
C LYS A 109 -34.34 0.92 -23.66
N LYS A 110 -34.17 0.10 -24.71
CA LYS A 110 -34.95 0.24 -25.95
C LYS A 110 -36.43 -0.04 -25.70
N ASP A 111 -36.74 -1.10 -24.97
CA ASP A 111 -38.12 -1.48 -24.64
C ASP A 111 -38.81 -0.43 -23.77
N GLU A 112 -38.11 0.10 -22.75
CA GLU A 112 -38.57 1.20 -21.91
C GLU A 112 -38.81 2.49 -22.73
N ALA A 113 -37.91 2.82 -23.65
CA ALA A 113 -38.07 3.97 -24.53
C ALA A 113 -39.28 3.81 -25.47
N LEU A 114 -39.46 2.64 -26.08
CA LEU A 114 -40.62 2.33 -26.92
C LEU A 114 -41.93 2.39 -26.12
N ALA A 115 -41.95 1.83 -24.90
CA ALA A 115 -43.11 1.92 -24.02
C ALA A 115 -43.43 3.38 -23.66
N SER A 116 -42.41 4.19 -23.34
CA SER A 116 -42.60 5.62 -23.03
C SER A 116 -43.17 6.41 -24.21
N LEU A 117 -42.74 6.10 -25.44
CA LEU A 117 -43.26 6.70 -26.66
C LEU A 117 -44.73 6.35 -26.85
N VAL A 118 -45.08 5.06 -26.73
CA VAL A 118 -46.47 4.60 -26.85
C VAL A 118 -47.37 5.27 -25.80
N MET A 119 -46.90 5.40 -24.56
CA MET A 119 -47.66 6.08 -23.50
C MET A 119 -47.83 7.58 -23.77
N SER A 120 -46.81 8.23 -24.34
CA SER A 120 -46.89 9.62 -24.79
C SER A 120 -47.92 9.79 -25.91
N ASP A 121 -47.90 8.93 -26.92
CA ASP A 121 -48.85 8.97 -28.05
C ASP A 121 -50.29 8.76 -27.57
N GLN A 122 -50.50 7.81 -26.64
CA GLN A 122 -51.81 7.62 -26.02
C GLN A 122 -52.27 8.85 -25.24
N ARG A 123 -51.37 9.51 -24.52
CA ARG A 123 -51.67 10.75 -23.80
C ARG A 123 -52.05 11.87 -24.78
N GLN A 124 -51.31 12.03 -25.87
CA GLN A 124 -51.61 13.03 -26.89
C GLN A 124 -52.98 12.80 -27.53
N LYS A 125 -53.30 11.56 -27.90
CA LYS A 125 -54.63 11.20 -28.43
C LYS A 125 -55.76 11.52 -27.44
N ARG A 126 -55.56 11.24 -26.14
CA ARG A 126 -56.54 11.60 -25.11
C ARG A 126 -56.72 13.11 -24.99
N LEU A 127 -55.65 13.88 -25.06
CA LEU A 127 -55.72 15.35 -25.02
C LEU A 127 -56.46 15.91 -26.23
N GLN A 128 -56.15 15.42 -27.44
CA GLN A 128 -56.86 15.82 -28.67
C GLN A 128 -58.37 15.54 -28.57
N MET A 129 -58.76 14.35 -28.09
CA MET A 129 -60.16 14.02 -27.88
C MET A 129 -60.83 14.93 -26.84
N LEU A 130 -60.13 15.32 -25.78
CA LEU A 130 -60.65 16.28 -24.79
C LEU A 130 -60.83 17.68 -25.40
N GLU A 131 -59.87 18.15 -26.20
CA GLU A 131 -59.96 19.42 -26.92
C GLU A 131 -61.14 19.43 -27.89
N GLU A 132 -61.35 18.36 -28.66
CA GLU A 132 -62.52 18.19 -29.53
C GLU A 132 -63.83 18.24 -28.73
N MET A 133 -63.88 17.60 -27.57
CA MET A 133 -65.06 17.63 -26.70
C MET A 133 -65.33 19.02 -26.12
N GLU A 134 -64.30 19.76 -25.75
CA GLU A 134 -64.42 21.15 -25.30
C GLU A 134 -64.91 22.08 -26.41
N GLN A 135 -64.42 21.90 -27.64
CA GLN A 135 -64.89 22.65 -28.81
C GLN A 135 -66.38 22.39 -29.08
N VAL A 136 -66.79 21.12 -29.12
CA VAL A 136 -68.21 20.75 -29.30
C VAL A 136 -69.07 21.37 -28.20
N ARG A 137 -68.60 21.35 -26.95
CA ARG A 137 -69.30 21.99 -25.83
C ARG A 137 -69.43 23.50 -26.01
N CYS A 138 -68.38 24.16 -26.49
CA CYS A 138 -68.41 25.60 -26.78
C CYS A 138 -69.39 25.93 -27.90
N ASP A 139 -69.42 25.12 -28.97
CA ASP A 139 -70.36 25.30 -30.08
C ASP A 139 -71.81 25.15 -29.63
N ILE A 140 -72.11 24.14 -28.82
CA ILE A 140 -73.45 23.95 -28.24
C ILE A 140 -73.82 25.16 -27.36
N HIS A 141 -72.89 25.64 -26.52
CA HIS A 141 -73.13 26.81 -25.69
C HIS A 141 -73.37 28.08 -26.51
N ASN A 142 -72.59 28.30 -27.56
CA ASN A 142 -72.71 29.44 -28.46
C ASN A 142 -74.02 29.40 -29.24
N LYS A 143 -74.43 28.23 -29.74
CA LYS A 143 -75.74 28.02 -30.37
C LYS A 143 -76.87 28.35 -29.39
N ALA A 144 -76.85 27.78 -28.19
CA ALA A 144 -77.87 28.04 -27.17
C ALA A 144 -77.93 29.52 -26.77
N LYS A 145 -76.78 30.20 -26.67
CA LYS A 145 -76.71 31.65 -26.43
C LYS A 145 -77.33 32.43 -27.60
N GLY A 146 -77.00 32.06 -28.84
CA GLY A 146 -77.57 32.64 -30.05
C GLY A 146 -79.10 32.51 -30.09
N ASP A 147 -79.63 31.32 -29.83
CA ASP A 147 -81.07 31.04 -29.79
C ASP A 147 -81.76 31.88 -28.69
N LEU A 148 -81.14 32.00 -27.52
CA LEU A 148 -81.65 32.81 -26.43
C LEU A 148 -81.64 34.31 -26.77
N GLU A 149 -80.62 34.79 -27.46
CA GLU A 149 -80.57 36.16 -27.97
C GLU A 149 -81.64 36.42 -29.04
N GLN A 150 -81.87 35.47 -29.95
CA GLN A 150 -82.96 35.53 -30.93
C GLN A 150 -84.32 35.63 -30.24
N LEU A 151 -84.62 34.74 -29.28
CA LEU A 151 -85.86 34.78 -28.50
C LEU A 151 -86.03 36.12 -27.74
N LYS A 152 -84.94 36.70 -27.21
CA LYS A 152 -84.99 38.03 -26.58
C LYS A 152 -85.32 39.13 -27.59
N ARG A 153 -84.71 39.09 -28.77
CA ARG A 153 -84.99 40.04 -29.86
C ARG A 153 -86.42 39.91 -30.35
N ASP A 154 -86.92 38.69 -30.51
CA ASP A 154 -88.28 38.44 -30.99
C ASP A 154 -89.32 38.87 -29.95
N ARG A 155 -89.12 38.56 -28.65
CA ARG A 155 -89.96 39.12 -27.57
C ARG A 155 -89.89 40.64 -27.48
N ALA A 156 -88.75 41.25 -27.81
CA ALA A 156 -88.64 42.71 -27.85
C ALA A 156 -89.43 43.28 -29.03
N LYS A 157 -89.31 42.68 -30.23
CA LYS A 157 -90.09 43.04 -31.43
C LYS A 157 -91.58 42.89 -31.16
N GLU A 158 -92.04 41.76 -30.63
CA GLU A 158 -93.45 41.53 -30.28
C GLU A 158 -93.99 42.60 -29.32
N ARG A 159 -93.21 42.99 -28.30
CA ARG A 159 -93.60 44.08 -27.38
C ARG A 159 -93.68 45.42 -28.08
N VAL A 160 -92.74 45.71 -28.98
CA VAL A 160 -92.74 46.94 -29.78
C VAL A 160 -93.94 46.92 -30.73
N ASP A 161 -94.20 45.83 -31.43
CA ASP A 161 -95.33 45.67 -32.33
C ASP A 161 -96.67 45.78 -31.60
N GLN A 162 -96.80 45.21 -30.40
CA GLN A 162 -97.97 45.38 -29.55
C GLN A 162 -98.16 46.84 -29.12
N ARG A 163 -97.07 47.54 -28.77
CA ARG A 163 -97.12 48.98 -28.46
C ARG A 163 -97.47 49.81 -29.67
N ILE A 164 -96.88 49.53 -30.84
CA ILE A 164 -97.20 50.20 -32.10
C ILE A 164 -98.67 49.98 -32.43
N ARG A 165 -99.18 48.74 -32.40
CA ARG A 165 -100.61 48.46 -32.63
C ARG A 165 -101.53 49.16 -31.63
N ARG A 166 -101.17 49.24 -30.35
CA ARG A 166 -101.93 49.99 -29.33
C ARG A 166 -101.88 51.50 -29.60
N ASN A 167 -100.70 52.03 -29.91
CA ASN A 167 -100.49 53.44 -30.20
C ASN A 167 -101.17 53.84 -31.51
N GLU A 168 -101.19 53.00 -32.54
CA GLU A 168 -101.92 53.23 -33.78
C GLU A 168 -103.43 53.26 -33.54
N LYS A 169 -103.95 52.38 -32.67
CA LYS A 169 -105.37 52.43 -32.24
C LYS A 169 -105.67 53.73 -31.48
N LEU A 170 -104.86 54.06 -30.47
CA LEU A 170 -104.99 55.29 -29.69
C LEU A 170 -104.78 56.54 -30.56
N ALA A 171 -103.86 56.53 -31.51
CA ALA A 171 -103.63 57.63 -32.44
C ALA A 171 -104.82 57.82 -33.38
N LYS A 172 -105.43 56.73 -33.89
CA LYS A 172 -106.69 56.81 -34.65
C LYS A 172 -107.84 57.37 -33.80
N GLU A 173 -107.89 57.05 -32.50
CA GLU A 173 -108.90 57.56 -31.56
C GLU A 173 -108.65 59.02 -31.12
N LEU A 174 -107.39 59.45 -31.03
CA LEU A 174 -106.98 60.78 -30.56
C LEU A 174 -106.72 61.79 -31.70
N ALA A 175 -106.55 61.35 -32.95
CA ALA A 175 -106.37 62.24 -34.10
C ALA A 175 -107.42 63.36 -34.21
N PRO A 176 -108.72 63.13 -33.90
CA PRO A 176 -109.73 64.19 -33.89
C PRO A 176 -109.62 65.16 -32.71
N ARG A 177 -108.99 64.75 -31.59
CA ARG A 177 -108.92 65.51 -30.33
C ARG A 177 -107.69 66.41 -30.24
N LEU A 178 -106.60 66.06 -30.92
CA LEU A 178 -105.34 66.81 -30.94
C LEU A 178 -105.40 68.15 -31.69
N HIS A 179 -106.43 68.39 -32.51
CA HIS A 179 -106.65 69.71 -33.10
C HIS A 179 -107.13 70.76 -32.08
N TYR A 180 -107.60 70.34 -30.89
CA TYR A 180 -108.17 71.23 -29.88
C TYR A 180 -107.26 71.54 -28.68
N SER A 181 -106.19 70.76 -28.43
CA SER A 181 -105.37 70.89 -27.19
C SER A 181 -104.03 71.62 -27.34
N ALA A 182 -103.64 72.05 -28.55
CA ALA A 182 -102.33 72.65 -28.82
C ALA A 182 -102.03 73.94 -28.02
N ARG A 183 -103.06 74.57 -27.42
CA ARG A 183 -102.90 75.81 -26.64
C ARG A 183 -102.69 75.59 -25.13
N GLU A 184 -103.09 74.45 -24.58
CA GLU A 184 -102.87 74.13 -23.16
C GLU A 184 -101.51 73.48 -22.89
N ASP A 185 -100.86 72.92 -23.93
CA ASP A 185 -99.55 72.26 -23.82
C ASP A 185 -98.40 73.27 -23.72
N GLU A 186 -98.55 74.47 -24.28
CA GLU A 186 -97.55 75.54 -24.19
C GLU A 186 -97.37 76.05 -22.74
N GLU A 187 -98.42 75.99 -21.92
CA GLU A 187 -98.36 76.40 -20.51
C GLU A 187 -97.83 75.30 -19.58
N ARG A 188 -98.11 74.02 -19.89
CA ARG A 188 -97.52 72.87 -19.20
C ARG A 188 -96.02 72.75 -19.46
N HIS A 189 -95.59 73.03 -20.70
CA HIS A 189 -94.18 73.03 -21.09
C HIS A 189 -93.36 74.06 -20.28
N LYS A 190 -93.93 75.25 -20.02
CA LYS A 190 -93.27 76.28 -19.19
C LYS A 190 -93.06 75.82 -17.74
N ARG A 191 -94.03 75.11 -17.14
CA ARG A 191 -93.91 74.54 -15.79
C ARG A 191 -92.91 73.39 -15.73
N GLN A 192 -92.88 72.51 -16.73
CA GLN A 192 -91.90 71.41 -16.81
C GLN A 192 -90.47 71.91 -16.98
N LEU A 193 -90.24 72.99 -17.72
CA LEU A 193 -88.91 73.58 -17.87
C LEU A 193 -88.31 74.05 -16.52
N GLU A 194 -89.15 74.54 -15.61
CA GLU A 194 -88.71 74.97 -14.27
C GLU A 194 -88.39 73.79 -13.34
N GLU A 195 -89.18 72.72 -13.40
CA GLU A 195 -88.91 71.48 -12.66
C GLU A 195 -87.65 70.78 -13.20
N MET A 196 -87.46 70.74 -14.52
CA MET A 196 -86.27 70.18 -15.16
C MET A 196 -85.00 70.95 -14.78
N ARG A 197 -85.07 72.28 -14.61
CA ARG A 197 -83.95 73.09 -14.11
C ARG A 197 -83.56 72.73 -12.67
N LYS A 198 -84.55 72.48 -11.79
CA LYS A 198 -84.32 72.05 -10.40
C LYS A 198 -83.72 70.64 -10.34
N VAL A 199 -84.24 69.69 -11.12
CA VAL A 199 -83.73 68.32 -11.21
C VAL A 199 -82.31 68.30 -11.77
N HIS A 200 -82.05 69.04 -12.85
CA HIS A 200 -80.72 69.14 -13.46
C HIS A 200 -79.68 69.74 -12.50
N SER A 201 -80.05 70.74 -11.70
CA SER A 201 -79.16 71.27 -10.65
C SER A 201 -78.84 70.21 -9.57
N ALA A 202 -79.85 69.47 -9.10
CA ALA A 202 -79.65 68.39 -8.14
C ALA A 202 -78.83 67.22 -8.71
N GLU A 203 -79.02 66.87 -9.98
CA GLU A 203 -78.25 65.86 -10.69
C GLU A 203 -76.81 66.29 -10.91
N GLN A 204 -76.55 67.55 -11.28
CA GLN A 204 -75.20 68.08 -11.37
C GLN A 204 -74.48 68.03 -10.01
N ALA A 205 -75.17 68.34 -8.92
CA ALA A 205 -74.61 68.24 -7.57
C ALA A 205 -74.28 66.77 -7.19
N LYS A 206 -75.16 65.82 -7.49
CA LYS A 206 -74.91 64.38 -7.29
C LYS A 206 -73.77 63.86 -8.16
N TRP A 207 -73.72 64.28 -9.42
CA TRP A 207 -72.66 63.91 -10.36
C TRP A 207 -71.29 64.44 -9.90
N ARG A 208 -71.21 65.69 -9.43
CA ARG A 208 -69.99 66.25 -8.84
C ARG A 208 -69.54 65.46 -7.61
N LYS A 209 -70.45 65.15 -6.68
CA LYS A 209 -70.14 64.32 -5.49
C LYS A 209 -69.66 62.92 -5.87
N SER A 210 -70.31 62.26 -6.83
CA SER A 210 -69.89 60.93 -7.32
C SER A 210 -68.53 60.98 -8.00
N LYS A 211 -68.25 62.02 -8.79
CA LYS A 211 -66.94 62.23 -9.43
C LYS A 211 -65.84 62.48 -8.39
N GLU A 212 -66.11 63.27 -7.35
CA GLU A 212 -65.18 63.50 -6.25
C GLU A 212 -64.93 62.23 -5.43
N GLN A 213 -65.97 61.46 -5.12
CA GLN A 213 -65.85 60.17 -4.44
C GLN A 213 -65.04 59.17 -5.28
N ALA A 214 -65.31 59.06 -6.58
CA ALA A 214 -64.55 58.20 -7.49
C ALA A 214 -63.08 58.65 -7.61
N LYS A 215 -62.83 59.96 -7.66
CA LYS A 215 -61.46 60.51 -7.66
C LYS A 215 -60.73 60.17 -6.35
N ASN A 216 -61.39 60.34 -5.22
CA ASN A 216 -60.82 60.03 -3.91
C ASN A 216 -60.59 58.53 -3.70
N ALA A 217 -61.51 57.67 -4.17
CA ALA A 217 -61.33 56.22 -4.15
C ALA A 217 -60.16 55.77 -5.02
N ARG A 218 -60.00 56.34 -6.23
CA ARG A 218 -58.84 56.07 -7.10
C ARG A 218 -57.53 56.49 -6.42
N LEU A 219 -57.50 57.67 -5.81
CA LEU A 219 -56.32 58.14 -5.08
C LEU A 219 -56.01 57.28 -3.85
N ALA A 220 -57.02 56.73 -3.18
CA ALA A 220 -56.84 55.81 -2.06
C ALA A 220 -56.22 54.49 -2.51
N VAL A 221 -56.77 53.87 -3.57
CA VAL A 221 -56.21 52.63 -4.16
C VAL A 221 -54.78 52.85 -4.63
N GLN A 222 -54.49 53.96 -5.31
CA GLN A 222 -53.12 54.28 -5.73
C GLN A 222 -52.14 54.39 -4.55
N ARG A 223 -52.56 55.01 -3.43
CA ARG A 223 -51.73 55.10 -2.22
C ARG A 223 -51.50 53.74 -1.56
N GLU A 224 -52.50 52.87 -1.55
CA GLU A 224 -52.38 51.50 -1.04
C GLU A 224 -51.44 50.66 -1.91
N GLU A 225 -51.57 50.75 -3.25
CA GLU A 225 -50.67 50.10 -4.21
C GLU A 225 -49.23 50.59 -4.07
N GLU A 226 -49.01 51.90 -3.94
CA GLU A 226 -47.68 52.47 -3.69
C GLU A 226 -47.10 52.00 -2.34
N GLY A 227 -47.95 51.87 -1.31
CA GLY A 227 -47.58 51.33 -0.01
C GLY A 227 -47.17 49.84 -0.07
N LEU A 228 -47.93 49.03 -0.78
CA LEU A 228 -47.62 47.61 -1.01
C LEU A 228 -46.36 47.44 -1.88
N ALA A 229 -46.20 48.25 -2.91
CA ALA A 229 -45.01 48.25 -3.76
C ALA A 229 -43.75 48.61 -2.97
N LYS A 230 -43.82 49.62 -2.08
CA LYS A 230 -42.70 49.98 -1.18
C LYS A 230 -42.35 48.84 -0.22
N LYS A 231 -43.35 48.22 0.42
CA LYS A 231 -43.12 47.05 1.30
C LYS A 231 -42.55 45.86 0.55
N SER A 232 -43.02 45.60 -0.67
CA SER A 232 -42.49 44.52 -1.51
C SER A 232 -41.04 44.79 -1.92
N ARG A 233 -40.69 46.05 -2.23
CA ARG A 233 -39.31 46.44 -2.53
C ARG A 233 -38.40 46.26 -1.31
N GLN A 234 -38.84 46.68 -0.13
CA GLN A 234 -38.09 46.49 1.12
C GLN A 234 -37.84 45.00 1.41
N LYS A 235 -38.87 44.16 1.30
CA LYS A 235 -38.70 42.70 1.46
C LYS A 235 -37.73 42.12 0.43
N ALA A 236 -37.83 42.52 -0.83
CA ALA A 236 -36.93 42.07 -1.88
C ALA A 236 -35.47 42.52 -1.65
N GLU A 237 -35.26 43.71 -1.07
CA GLU A 237 -33.92 44.19 -0.67
C GLU A 237 -33.38 43.41 0.53
N GLU A 238 -34.21 43.11 1.53
CA GLU A 238 -33.85 42.28 2.69
C GLU A 238 -33.48 40.85 2.24
N ASP A 239 -34.30 40.23 1.38
CA ASP A 239 -34.02 38.91 0.83
C ASP A 239 -32.71 38.89 0.03
N ARG A 240 -32.41 39.96 -0.72
CA ARG A 240 -31.14 40.12 -1.43
C ARG A 240 -29.96 40.20 -0.45
N ARG A 241 -30.06 41.00 0.61
CA ARG A 241 -29.01 41.11 1.64
C ARG A 241 -28.77 39.78 2.32
N LEU A 242 -29.81 39.07 2.73
CA LEU A 242 -29.70 37.74 3.33
C LEU A 242 -29.06 36.73 2.38
N ALA A 243 -29.43 36.75 1.10
CA ALA A 243 -28.82 35.90 0.09
C ALA A 243 -27.34 36.21 -0.15
N GLU A 244 -26.96 37.49 -0.14
CA GLU A 244 -25.56 37.93 -0.23
C GLU A 244 -24.74 37.50 1.00
N GLU A 245 -25.28 37.67 2.20
CA GLU A 245 -24.66 37.21 3.45
C GLU A 245 -24.45 35.69 3.44
N GLN A 246 -25.45 34.91 3.05
CA GLN A 246 -25.32 33.45 2.93
C GLN A 246 -24.28 33.05 1.87
N ARG A 247 -24.21 33.76 0.73
CA ARG A 247 -23.17 33.51 -0.28
C ARG A 247 -21.78 33.81 0.28
N LEU A 248 -21.62 34.92 0.99
CA LEU A 248 -20.35 35.27 1.64
C LEU A 248 -19.94 34.23 2.67
N GLN A 249 -20.86 33.77 3.52
CA GLN A 249 -20.61 32.70 4.48
C GLN A 249 -20.21 31.39 3.77
N ASN A 250 -20.95 30.99 2.74
CA ASN A 250 -20.62 29.80 1.95
C ASN A 250 -19.24 29.90 1.28
N HIS A 251 -18.88 31.08 0.77
CA HIS A 251 -17.55 31.33 0.22
C HIS A 251 -16.46 31.21 1.29
N GLN A 252 -16.67 31.79 2.48
CA GLN A 252 -15.73 31.67 3.60
C GLN A 252 -15.54 30.21 4.03
N THR A 253 -16.63 29.46 4.20
CA THR A 253 -16.60 28.03 4.54
C THR A 253 -15.86 27.22 3.48
N ASN A 254 -16.11 27.49 2.18
CA ASN A 254 -15.42 26.79 1.09
C ASN A 254 -13.91 27.11 1.07
N VAL A 255 -13.52 28.36 1.33
CA VAL A 255 -12.10 28.74 1.44
C VAL A 255 -11.44 28.02 2.61
N GLN A 256 -12.08 27.98 3.78
CA GLN A 256 -11.57 27.25 4.94
C GLN A 256 -11.44 25.76 4.68
N PHE A 257 -12.47 25.14 4.08
CA PHE A 257 -12.46 23.73 3.70
C PHE A 257 -11.31 23.41 2.73
N LYS A 258 -11.09 24.23 1.70
CA LYS A 258 -9.96 24.06 0.77
C LYS A 258 -8.60 24.23 1.45
N ARG A 259 -8.49 25.12 2.44
CA ARG A 259 -7.26 25.27 3.25
C ARG A 259 -7.01 24.01 4.08
N GLN A 260 -8.03 23.51 4.77
CA GLN A 260 -7.94 22.26 5.55
C GLN A 260 -7.54 21.06 4.68
N GLN A 261 -8.17 20.88 3.51
CA GLN A 261 -7.80 19.82 2.58
C GLN A 261 -6.33 19.89 2.14
N ARG A 262 -5.81 21.11 1.91
CA ARG A 262 -4.39 21.31 1.57
C ARG A 262 -3.49 20.98 2.76
N GLU A 263 -3.84 21.41 3.96
CA GLU A 263 -3.09 21.10 5.18
C GLU A 263 -3.06 19.59 5.45
N GLU A 264 -4.19 18.90 5.36
CA GLU A 264 -4.27 17.44 5.47
C GLU A 264 -3.44 16.72 4.40
N HIS A 265 -3.45 17.23 3.16
CA HIS A 265 -2.62 16.68 2.10
C HIS A 265 -1.12 16.85 2.40
N ILE A 266 -0.71 18.03 2.86
CA ILE A 266 0.68 18.30 3.27
C ILE A 266 1.08 17.42 4.46
N GLN A 267 0.20 17.26 5.45
CA GLN A 267 0.43 16.38 6.60
C GLN A 267 0.59 14.92 6.17
N ARG A 268 -0.24 14.43 5.24
CA ARG A 268 -0.08 13.09 4.65
C ARG A 268 1.27 12.93 3.96
N ILE A 269 1.69 13.90 3.15
CA ILE A 269 3.01 13.88 2.51
C ILE A 269 4.13 13.88 3.55
N ARG A 270 4.02 14.69 4.61
CA ARG A 270 5.02 14.71 5.69
C ARG A 270 5.12 13.36 6.41
N LYS A 271 3.99 12.73 6.73
CA LYS A 271 3.96 11.38 7.33
C LYS A 271 4.61 10.36 6.41
N LEU A 272 4.25 10.34 5.12
CA LEU A 272 4.88 9.44 4.15
C LEU A 272 6.38 9.65 4.03
N ARG A 273 6.87 10.90 4.08
CA ARG A 273 8.30 11.20 4.12
C ARG A 273 8.95 10.67 5.40
N GLN A 274 8.31 10.83 6.56
CA GLN A 274 8.80 10.27 7.82
C GLN A 274 8.88 8.75 7.77
N ASP A 275 7.83 8.08 7.26
CA ASP A 275 7.79 6.62 7.10
C ASP A 275 8.90 6.14 6.15
N LEU A 276 9.15 6.86 5.05
CA LEU A 276 10.24 6.56 4.13
C LEU A 276 11.62 6.80 4.77
N ASP A 277 11.79 7.89 5.51
CA ASP A 277 13.03 8.19 6.24
C ASP A 277 13.30 7.09 7.30
N GLU A 278 12.26 6.60 7.98
CA GLU A 278 12.36 5.47 8.91
C GLU A 278 12.73 4.15 8.20
N GLN A 279 12.16 3.87 7.03
CA GLN A 279 12.54 2.70 6.23
C GLN A 279 13.98 2.79 5.74
N VAL A 280 14.42 3.97 5.30
CA VAL A 280 15.80 4.22 4.90
C VAL A 280 16.73 4.06 6.10
N LYS A 281 16.37 4.60 7.27
CA LYS A 281 17.14 4.38 8.51
C LYS A 281 17.24 2.91 8.86
N LYS A 282 16.15 2.15 8.83
CA LYS A 282 16.15 0.69 9.09
C LYS A 282 17.03 -0.05 8.10
N ARG A 283 16.94 0.27 6.81
CA ARG A 283 17.81 -0.31 5.78
C ARG A 283 19.27 0.01 6.05
N ILE A 284 19.59 1.27 6.34
CA ILE A 284 20.94 1.68 6.70
C ILE A 284 21.38 0.94 7.96
N GLU A 285 20.54 0.81 8.99
CA GLU A 285 20.84 0.06 10.22
C GLU A 285 21.07 -1.43 9.94
N GLU A 286 20.35 -2.04 9.01
CA GLU A 286 20.53 -3.43 8.57
C GLU A 286 21.80 -3.62 7.72
N GLU A 287 22.11 -2.66 6.84
CA GLU A 287 23.33 -2.63 6.03
C GLU A 287 24.57 -2.27 6.86
N THR A 288 24.40 -1.46 7.91
CA THR A 288 25.49 -0.97 8.79
C THR A 288 25.64 -1.74 10.10
N ARG A 289 24.65 -2.52 10.55
CA ARG A 289 24.74 -3.97 10.34
C ARG A 289 26.12 -4.57 10.49
N PRO A 290 26.92 -4.34 11.56
CA PRO A 290 28.22 -4.97 11.58
C PRO A 290 27.90 -6.46 11.66
N GLY A 291 28.16 -7.19 10.57
CA GLY A 291 28.15 -8.64 10.60
C GLY A 291 29.07 -8.98 11.76
N THR A 292 28.52 -9.59 12.82
CA THR A 292 29.30 -9.98 14.01
C THR A 292 30.54 -10.62 13.47
N ASN A 293 31.66 -9.91 13.62
CA ASN A 293 32.88 -10.29 12.97
C ASN A 293 33.38 -11.43 13.85
N TYR A 294 32.87 -12.65 13.59
CA TYR A 294 33.15 -13.85 14.38
C TYR A 294 34.66 -14.03 14.56
N ASN A 295 35.44 -13.53 13.61
CA ASN A 295 36.89 -13.50 13.65
C ASN A 295 37.48 -12.58 14.74
N ARG A 296 36.84 -11.44 15.07
CA ARG A 296 37.37 -10.47 16.04
C ARG A 296 37.05 -10.84 17.48
N GLU A 297 35.85 -11.36 17.72
CA GLU A 297 35.50 -11.93 19.02
C GLU A 297 36.28 -13.22 19.27
N ALA A 298 36.44 -14.10 18.27
CA ALA A 298 37.31 -15.28 18.38
C ALA A 298 38.77 -14.91 18.70
N GLN A 299 39.34 -13.88 18.05
CA GLN A 299 40.70 -13.39 18.39
C GLN A 299 40.82 -12.88 19.83
N LEU A 300 39.75 -12.32 20.41
CA LEU A 300 39.75 -11.86 21.79
C LEU A 300 39.59 -13.03 22.77
N GLU A 301 38.80 -14.03 22.42
CA GLU A 301 38.69 -15.27 23.19
C GLU A 301 40.03 -16.02 23.24
N GLU A 302 40.72 -16.16 22.10
CA GLU A 302 42.08 -16.72 22.04
C GLU A 302 43.05 -15.97 22.98
N LEU A 303 43.01 -14.63 23.00
CA LEU A 303 43.86 -13.84 23.90
C LEU A 303 43.47 -13.94 25.38
N ARG A 304 42.19 -14.18 25.70
CA ARG A 304 41.74 -14.43 27.08
C ARG A 304 42.25 -15.79 27.57
N GLU A 305 42.18 -16.80 26.71
CA GLU A 305 42.70 -18.14 26.99
C GLU A 305 44.22 -18.11 27.19
N ASP A 306 44.95 -17.41 26.33
CA ASP A 306 46.40 -17.24 26.46
C ASP A 306 46.78 -16.54 27.78
N ALA A 307 46.09 -15.45 28.13
CA ALA A 307 46.33 -14.73 29.38
C ALA A 307 46.09 -15.63 30.61
N PHE A 308 44.99 -16.40 30.60
CA PHE A 308 44.68 -17.36 31.66
C PHE A 308 45.75 -18.45 31.77
N PHE A 309 46.21 -18.99 30.65
CA PHE A 309 47.26 -20.02 30.64
C PHE A 309 48.55 -19.51 31.29
N PHE A 310 49.04 -18.32 30.94
CA PHE A 310 50.27 -17.79 31.52
C PHE A 310 50.11 -17.39 32.99
N ASP A 311 48.94 -16.89 33.40
CA ASP A 311 48.65 -16.63 34.81
C ASP A 311 48.68 -17.93 35.64
N TYR A 312 48.05 -18.99 35.13
CA TYR A 312 48.01 -20.29 35.78
C TYR A 312 49.37 -20.97 35.80
N ALA A 313 50.12 -20.93 34.70
CA ALA A 313 51.48 -21.45 34.63
C ALA A 313 52.41 -20.75 35.62
N ARG A 314 52.30 -19.42 35.78
CA ARG A 314 53.05 -18.67 36.79
C ARG A 314 52.69 -19.15 38.20
N GLN A 315 51.41 -19.25 38.54
CA GLN A 315 50.97 -19.73 39.86
C GLN A 315 51.51 -21.12 40.18
N LEU A 316 51.46 -22.05 39.22
CA LEU A 316 52.03 -23.38 39.38
C LEU A 316 53.55 -23.37 39.58
N MET A 317 54.26 -22.49 38.89
CA MET A 317 55.71 -22.33 39.06
C MET A 317 56.05 -21.72 40.43
N ASP A 318 55.31 -20.71 40.88
CA ASP A 318 55.48 -20.12 42.22
C ASP A 318 55.25 -21.16 43.32
N GLU A 319 54.20 -21.98 43.20
CA GLU A 319 53.93 -23.09 44.13
C GLU A 319 55.00 -24.18 44.08
N ALA A 320 55.49 -24.52 42.89
CA ALA A 320 56.54 -25.51 42.71
C ALA A 320 57.87 -25.03 43.30
N GLN A 321 58.21 -23.74 43.14
CA GLN A 321 59.39 -23.13 43.74
C GLN A 321 59.29 -23.11 45.26
N ALA A 322 58.12 -22.75 45.82
CA ALA A 322 57.88 -22.79 47.26
C ALA A 322 58.02 -24.20 47.86
N LYS A 323 57.74 -25.25 47.05
CA LYS A 323 57.90 -26.66 47.42
C LYS A 323 59.29 -27.25 47.08
N GLY A 324 60.19 -26.46 46.49
CA GLY A 324 61.53 -26.91 46.09
C GLY A 324 61.56 -27.88 44.91
N CYS A 325 60.50 -27.93 44.09
CA CYS A 325 60.43 -28.77 42.90
C CYS A 325 61.14 -28.10 41.70
N PRO A 326 61.78 -28.87 40.79
CA PRO A 326 62.46 -28.31 39.63
C PRO A 326 61.47 -27.68 38.63
N LEU A 327 61.72 -26.44 38.18
CA LEU A 327 60.81 -25.70 37.29
C LEU A 327 60.97 -26.07 35.80
N LYS A 328 62.03 -26.81 35.46
CA LYS A 328 62.39 -27.19 34.08
C LYS A 328 61.26 -27.84 33.27
N PRO A 329 60.45 -28.77 33.81
CA PRO A 329 59.31 -29.35 33.08
C PRO A 329 58.23 -28.32 32.75
N PHE A 330 57.94 -27.41 33.69
CA PHE A 330 56.96 -26.34 33.49
C PHE A 330 57.43 -25.34 32.44
N ILE A 331 58.72 -24.96 32.45
CA ILE A 331 59.31 -24.07 31.45
C ILE A 331 59.22 -24.69 30.06
N ARG A 332 59.46 -26.01 29.94
CA ARG A 332 59.32 -26.72 28.67
C ARG A 332 57.87 -26.69 28.17
N ALA A 333 56.88 -26.90 29.03
CA ALA A 333 55.47 -26.84 28.67
C ALA A 333 55.04 -25.43 28.25
N VAL A 334 55.45 -24.40 28.99
CA VAL A 334 55.20 -22.99 28.66
C VAL A 334 55.88 -22.60 27.34
N GLY A 335 57.11 -23.08 27.10
CA GLY A 335 57.82 -22.85 25.84
C GLY A 335 57.19 -23.56 24.64
N GLN A 336 56.67 -24.78 24.83
CA GLN A 336 55.91 -25.48 23.78
C GLN A 336 54.61 -24.72 23.44
N TYR A 337 53.84 -24.33 24.45
CA TYR A 337 52.61 -23.56 24.26
C TYR A 337 52.86 -22.23 23.53
N LYS A 338 53.91 -21.49 23.91
CA LYS A 338 54.33 -20.25 23.25
C LYS A 338 54.64 -20.45 21.76
N ASN A 339 55.27 -21.57 21.40
CA ASN A 339 55.62 -21.89 20.03
C ASN A 339 54.41 -22.35 19.21
N ASP A 340 53.56 -23.21 19.78
CA ASP A 340 52.38 -23.77 19.12
C ASP A 340 51.36 -22.65 18.81
N ASN A 341 51.18 -21.69 19.73
CA ASN A 341 50.27 -20.54 19.56
C ASN A 341 50.95 -19.31 18.94
N ARG A 342 52.25 -19.39 18.58
CA ARG A 342 53.03 -18.29 17.95
C ARG A 342 53.03 -16.97 18.76
N ILE A 343 52.95 -17.06 20.08
CA ILE A 343 52.85 -15.90 20.98
C ILE A 343 54.21 -15.21 21.10
N GLY A 344 54.29 -13.97 20.62
CA GLY A 344 55.55 -13.19 20.59
C GLY A 344 56.47 -13.51 19.41
N ALA A 345 56.04 -14.33 18.46
CA ALA A 345 56.72 -14.46 17.18
C ALA A 345 56.26 -13.32 16.25
N GLU A 346 57.13 -12.33 16.04
CA GLU A 346 56.92 -11.40 14.92
C GLU A 346 56.84 -12.23 13.63
N ILE A 347 55.72 -12.15 12.90
CA ILE A 347 55.58 -12.80 11.61
C ILE A 347 56.63 -12.17 10.69
N ARG A 348 57.78 -12.84 10.55
CA ARG A 348 58.85 -12.42 9.66
C ARG A 348 58.40 -12.69 8.24
N ILE A 349 57.64 -11.75 7.68
CA ILE A 349 57.28 -11.76 6.27
C ILE A 349 58.60 -11.70 5.49
N PRO A 350 58.92 -12.72 4.67
CA PRO A 350 60.12 -12.68 3.84
C PRO A 350 60.12 -11.42 2.97
N ARG A 351 61.28 -10.78 2.77
CA ARG A 351 61.38 -9.51 2.02
C ARG A 351 60.76 -9.57 0.62
N HIS A 352 60.72 -10.75 0.01
CA HIS A 352 60.11 -10.97 -1.31
C HIS A 352 58.58 -11.06 -1.30
N MET A 353 57.95 -11.23 -0.13
CA MET A 353 56.49 -11.18 0.06
C MET A 353 56.00 -9.80 0.52
N ILE A 354 56.91 -8.88 0.84
CA ILE A 354 56.57 -7.48 1.13
C ILE A 354 56.34 -6.78 -0.22
N THR A 355 55.10 -6.81 -0.70
CA THR A 355 54.70 -6.05 -1.88
C THR A 355 54.61 -4.57 -1.54
N ARG A 356 55.41 -3.73 -2.22
CA ARG A 356 55.27 -2.25 -2.18
C ARG A 356 54.16 -1.74 -3.10
N LEU A 357 53.44 -2.64 -3.76
CA LEU A 357 52.30 -2.31 -4.61
C LEU A 357 51.09 -2.07 -3.69
N PRO A 358 50.55 -0.84 -3.61
CA PRO A 358 49.29 -0.63 -2.93
C PRO A 358 48.22 -1.40 -3.72
N MET A 359 47.70 -2.49 -3.15
CA MET A 359 46.51 -3.15 -3.68
C MET A 359 45.38 -2.10 -3.72
N GLY A 360 45.04 -1.65 -4.93
CA GLY A 360 43.79 -0.94 -5.20
C GLY A 360 43.60 0.43 -4.54
N ARG A 361 44.60 1.31 -4.49
CA ARG A 361 44.27 2.75 -4.47
C ARG A 361 43.79 3.14 -5.87
N ARG A 362 42.47 3.24 -6.03
CA ARG A 362 41.82 3.91 -7.16
C ARG A 362 42.58 5.21 -7.46
N THR A 363 43.09 5.32 -8.68
CA THR A 363 43.68 6.56 -9.20
C THR A 363 42.59 7.64 -9.26
N GLN A 364 42.98 8.92 -9.17
CA GLN A 364 42.11 10.08 -8.94
C GLN A 364 41.04 10.38 -10.03
N GLY A 365 40.78 9.46 -10.97
CA GLY A 365 39.84 9.65 -12.09
C GLY A 365 38.44 9.06 -11.90
N ASP A 366 38.26 8.05 -11.05
CA ASP A 366 37.06 7.19 -11.10
C ASP A 366 36.15 7.30 -9.86
N SER A 367 36.12 8.43 -9.14
CA SER A 367 35.31 8.54 -7.91
C SER A 367 34.81 9.95 -7.63
N GLN A 368 33.87 10.44 -8.46
CA GLN A 368 32.98 11.56 -8.11
C GLN A 368 31.55 11.09 -7.79
N ALA A 369 31.37 9.80 -7.48
CA ALA A 369 30.12 9.28 -6.98
C ALA A 369 30.44 8.26 -5.89
N GLU A 370 30.53 8.74 -4.65
CA GLU A 370 30.04 8.10 -3.42
C GLU A 370 30.72 8.78 -2.22
N GLY A 371 29.88 9.06 -1.22
CA GLY A 371 30.23 9.95 -0.12
C GLY A 371 31.37 9.42 0.73
N LYS A 372 32.05 10.37 1.37
CA LYS A 372 33.01 10.21 2.47
C LYS A 372 32.76 8.95 3.31
N GLU A 373 33.36 7.82 2.94
CA GLU A 373 33.51 6.68 3.83
C GLU A 373 34.42 7.13 4.98
N LYS A 374 33.85 7.17 6.18
CA LYS A 374 34.62 7.39 7.40
C LYS A 374 35.51 6.16 7.60
N PRO A 375 36.75 6.32 8.11
CA PRO A 375 37.64 5.19 8.39
C PRO A 375 36.91 4.17 9.30
N SER A 376 37.05 2.91 8.93
CA SER A 376 36.41 1.72 9.53
C SER A 376 36.58 1.59 11.05
N ASP A 377 37.50 2.34 11.65
CA ASP A 377 37.75 2.32 13.10
C ASP A 377 36.61 2.93 13.95
N LYS A 378 35.67 3.66 13.34
CA LYS A 378 34.59 4.38 14.06
C LYS A 378 33.17 3.85 13.84
N GLN A 379 33.01 2.71 13.17
CA GLN A 379 31.68 2.19 12.81
C GLN A 379 31.17 1.03 13.68
N GLU A 380 32.01 0.41 14.51
CA GLU A 380 31.56 -0.67 15.39
C GLU A 380 31.14 -0.15 16.77
N PRO A 381 29.95 -0.49 17.29
CA PRO A 381 29.64 -0.31 18.70
C PRO A 381 30.56 -1.25 19.51
N ASN A 382 31.43 -0.67 20.35
CA ASN A 382 32.43 -1.34 21.21
C ASN A 382 33.85 -1.60 20.65
N SER A 383 34.23 -1.17 19.44
CA SER A 383 35.63 -1.35 18.95
C SER A 383 36.68 -0.76 19.90
N GLU A 384 36.41 0.41 20.47
CA GLU A 384 37.31 1.04 21.44
C GLU A 384 37.44 0.25 22.74
N LYS A 385 36.37 -0.43 23.18
CA LYS A 385 36.40 -1.26 24.39
C LYS A 385 37.17 -2.55 24.15
N LEU A 386 36.89 -3.21 23.03
CA LEU A 386 37.56 -4.44 22.60
C LEU A 386 39.06 -4.21 22.34
N SER A 387 39.43 -3.08 21.73
CA SER A 387 40.84 -2.71 21.54
C SER A 387 41.57 -2.39 22.86
N LYS A 388 40.88 -1.79 23.83
CA LYS A 388 41.44 -1.58 25.19
C LYS A 388 41.63 -2.91 25.91
N GLU A 389 40.66 -3.81 25.81
CA GLU A 389 40.75 -5.16 26.40
C GLU A 389 41.92 -5.95 25.80
N GLU A 390 42.08 -5.94 24.48
CA GLU A 390 43.21 -6.59 23.80
C GLU A 390 44.56 -6.10 24.31
N LYS A 391 44.74 -4.78 24.43
CA LYS A 391 45.99 -4.19 24.92
C LYS A 391 46.28 -4.60 26.37
N LEU A 392 45.25 -4.65 27.21
CA LEU A 392 45.38 -5.09 28.60
C LEU A 392 45.75 -6.57 28.71
N LEU A 393 45.15 -7.45 27.90
CA LEU A 393 45.48 -8.87 27.91
C LEU A 393 46.90 -9.13 27.41
N ARG A 394 47.33 -8.46 26.33
CA ARG A 394 48.73 -8.53 25.86
C ARG A 394 49.72 -8.05 26.91
N GLN A 395 49.42 -6.95 27.60
CA GLN A 395 50.24 -6.46 28.71
C GLN A 395 50.34 -7.48 29.85
N LYS A 396 49.23 -8.12 30.23
CA LYS A 396 49.24 -9.19 31.25
C LYS A 396 50.09 -10.38 30.82
N ILE A 397 49.96 -10.84 29.58
CA ILE A 397 50.76 -11.93 29.02
C ILE A 397 52.27 -11.57 29.11
N ASP A 398 52.64 -10.37 28.68
CA ASP A 398 54.04 -9.91 28.71
C ASP A 398 54.58 -9.78 30.15
N GLU A 399 53.77 -9.27 31.09
CA GLU A 399 54.14 -9.20 32.51
C GLU A 399 54.31 -10.59 33.13
N ASN A 400 53.45 -11.53 32.78
CA ASN A 400 53.51 -12.90 33.28
C ASN A 400 54.74 -13.63 32.73
N LEU A 401 55.04 -13.46 31.45
CA LEU A 401 56.25 -13.98 30.82
C LEU A 401 57.52 -13.46 31.50
N LYS A 402 57.59 -12.14 31.76
CA LYS A 402 58.73 -11.54 32.49
C LYS A 402 58.88 -12.09 33.90
N LYS A 403 57.77 -12.34 34.61
CA LYS A 403 57.79 -12.95 35.95
C LYS A 403 58.28 -14.40 35.89
N ILE A 404 57.77 -15.18 34.95
CA ILE A 404 58.24 -16.56 34.71
C ILE A 404 59.75 -16.56 34.41
N GLU A 405 60.23 -15.69 33.52
CA GLU A 405 61.65 -15.52 33.22
C GLU A 405 62.49 -15.15 34.46
N ALA A 406 61.95 -14.32 35.36
CA ALA A 406 62.61 -13.98 36.62
C ALA A 406 62.74 -15.19 37.57
N LEU A 407 61.73 -16.06 37.67
CA LEU A 407 61.80 -17.30 38.46
C LEU A 407 62.87 -18.25 37.90
N VAL A 408 62.98 -18.35 36.57
CA VAL A 408 64.03 -19.15 35.91
C VAL A 408 65.44 -18.60 36.25
N LEU A 409 65.61 -17.28 36.24
CA LEU A 409 66.88 -16.64 36.58
C LEU A 409 67.24 -16.81 38.07
N GLN A 410 66.27 -16.91 38.97
CA GLN A 410 66.49 -17.21 40.38
C GLN A 410 66.90 -18.66 40.60
N GLU A 411 66.21 -19.64 39.99
CA GLU A 411 66.60 -21.06 40.09
C GLU A 411 68.00 -21.33 39.50
N GLY A 412 68.41 -20.54 38.50
CA GLY A 412 69.77 -20.57 37.95
C GLY A 412 70.83 -20.10 38.95
N LYS A 413 70.55 -19.03 39.70
CA LYS A 413 71.45 -18.48 40.74
C LYS A 413 71.52 -19.39 41.97
N ASP A 414 70.39 -19.92 42.43
CA ASP A 414 70.34 -20.83 43.58
C ASP A 414 71.12 -22.13 43.32
N LYS A 415 71.20 -22.59 42.07
CA LYS A 415 72.04 -23.74 41.67
C LYS A 415 73.53 -23.42 41.57
N ASP A 416 73.89 -22.19 41.24
CA ASP A 416 75.29 -21.75 41.19
C ASP A 416 75.85 -21.45 42.59
N ASP A 417 75.00 -21.00 43.53
CA ASP A 417 75.37 -20.80 44.94
C ASP A 417 75.41 -22.12 45.74
N GLN A 418 74.68 -23.17 45.32
CA GLN A 418 74.79 -24.53 45.90
C GLN A 418 76.01 -25.33 45.37
N LYS A 419 76.71 -24.84 44.34
CA LYS A 419 77.90 -25.48 43.75
C LYS A 419 79.24 -24.87 44.20
N LYS A 420 79.20 -23.81 45.01
CA LYS A 420 80.35 -23.28 45.76
C LYS A 420 80.32 -23.83 47.17
#